data_AF-A0A4V5QUU7-F1
#
_entry.id   AF-A0A4V5QUU7-F1
#
_cell.length_a   1.000
_cell.length_b   1.000
_cell.length_c   1.000
_cell.angle_alpha   90.00
_cell.angle_beta   90.00
_cell.angle_gamma   90.00
#
_symmetry.space_group_name_H-M   'P 1'
#
loop_
_entity.id
_entity.type
_entity.pdbx_description
1 polymer ?
#
loop_
_entity_poly.entity_id
_entity_poly.type
_entity_poly.pdbx_seq_one_letter_code
_entity_poly.pdbx_strand_id
1 'polypeptide(L)' 'MQRLILNITLLVFTTLSSMSAMAHDSKVKYGIAISHDGEQIAFGKSGSGDTALIFIHGWSLDSRLWQNQVSGLRI' A
#
# COMPACT_ATOMS: atom_id res chain seq x y z
N MET A 1 6.17 -39.70 26.27
CA MET A 1 5.63 -39.40 24.92
C MET A 1 4.64 -38.23 24.90
N GLN A 2 3.69 -38.12 25.83
CA GLN A 2 2.69 -37.02 25.86
C GLN A 2 3.29 -35.61 25.85
N ARG A 3 4.33 -35.34 26.65
CA ARG A 3 5.01 -34.04 26.69
C ARG A 3 5.67 -33.65 25.36
N LEU A 4 6.17 -34.65 24.63
CA LEU A 4 6.80 -34.45 23.32
C LEU A 4 5.76 -34.07 22.27
N ILE A 5 4.62 -34.77 22.28
CA ILE A 5 3.49 -34.49 21.38
C ILE A 5 2.98 -33.07 21.63
N LEU A 6 2.77 -32.70 22.90
CA LEU A 6 2.27 -31.37 23.27
C LEU A 6 3.18 -30.23 22.78
N ASN A 7 4.50 -30.40 22.93
CA ASN A 7 5.49 -29.41 22.50
C ASN A 7 5.53 -29.27 20.97
N ILE A 8 5.38 -30.37 20.24
CA ILE A 8 5.31 -30.35 18.77
C ILE A 8 4.02 -29.67 18.33
N THR A 9 2.88 -29.97 18.96
CA THR A 9 1.60 -29.31 18.62
C THR A 9 1.67 -27.80 18.86
N LEU A 10 2.26 -27.36 19.97
CA LEU A 10 2.44 -25.95 20.28
C LEU A 10 3.36 -25.25 19.26
N LEU A 11 4.45 -25.90 18.85
CA LEU A 11 5.39 -25.38 17.86
C LEU A 11 4.75 -25.24 16.46
N VAL A 12 3.90 -26.20 16.07
CA VAL A 12 3.16 -26.12 14.81
C VAL A 12 2.14 -24.97 14.84
N PHE A 13 1.47 -24.76 15.99
CA PHE A 13 0.48 -23.69 16.12
C PHE A 13 1.10 -22.28 16.08
N THR A 14 2.28 -22.09 16.67
CA THR A 14 2.99 -20.80 16.67
C THR A 14 3.58 -20.46 15.30
N THR A 15 4.09 -21.46 14.59
CA THR A 15 4.62 -21.28 13.23
C THR A 15 3.51 -21.04 12.20
N LEU A 16 2.35 -21.69 12.35
CA LEU A 16 1.21 -21.48 11.46
C LEU A 16 0.52 -20.11 11.66
N SER A 17 0.56 -19.57 12.88
CA SER A 17 -0.02 -18.25 13.21
C SER A 17 0.79 -17.06 12.69
N SER A 18 1.99 -17.28 12.13
CA SER A 18 2.87 -16.20 11.65
C SER A 18 2.56 -15.73 10.23
N MET A 19 1.54 -16.29 9.57
CA MET A 19 1.11 -15.87 8.23
C MET A 19 -0.01 -14.83 8.31
N SER A 20 0.30 -13.56 8.55
CA SER A 20 -0.58 -12.42 8.16
C SER A 20 0.08 -11.06 8.44
N ALA A 21 0.95 -10.63 7.53
CA ALA A 21 1.15 -9.21 7.25
C ALA A 21 1.70 -9.07 5.82
N MET A 22 0.91 -9.49 4.83
CA MET A 22 1.17 -9.02 3.47
C MET A 22 0.82 -7.53 3.46
N ALA A 23 1.84 -6.68 3.62
CA ALA A 23 1.74 -5.30 3.18
C ALA A 23 1.45 -5.38 1.69
N HIS A 24 0.24 -4.99 1.29
CA HIS A 24 -0.07 -4.82 -0.12
C HIS A 24 0.84 -3.68 -0.60
N ASP A 25 1.95 -4.02 -1.24
CA ASP A 25 2.78 -3.08 -1.97
C ASP A 25 1.92 -2.54 -3.12
N SER A 26 1.11 -1.53 -2.79
CA SER A 26 0.35 -0.81 -3.78
C SER A 26 1.34 0.07 -4.53
N LYS A 27 2.06 -0.56 -5.45
CA LYS A 27 3.02 0.12 -6.30
C LYS A 27 2.28 1.23 -7.04
N VAL A 28 2.71 2.46 -6.79
CA VAL A 28 2.14 3.64 -7.44
C VAL A 28 2.26 3.47 -8.96
N LYS A 29 1.12 3.53 -9.65
CA LYS A 29 1.04 3.53 -11.11
C LYS A 29 1.06 4.97 -11.58
N TYR A 30 2.07 5.33 -12.37
CA TYR A 30 2.22 6.68 -12.91
C TYR A 30 1.55 6.81 -14.27
N GLY A 31 1.08 8.01 -14.58
CA GLY A 31 0.45 8.35 -15.85
C GLY A 31 0.41 9.85 -16.11
N ILE A 32 -0.10 10.22 -17.28
CA ILE A 32 -0.35 11.60 -17.71
C ILE A 32 -1.84 11.75 -18.00
N ALA A 33 -2.46 12.77 -17.43
CA ALA A 33 -3.80 13.22 -17.79
C ALA A 33 -3.69 14.45 -18.69
N ILE A 34 -4.58 14.58 -19.67
CA ILE A 34 -4.71 15.79 -20.49
C ILE A 34 -5.80 16.66 -19.87
N SER A 35 -5.46 17.89 -19.50
CA SER A 35 -6.41 18.86 -18.97
C SER A 35 -7.29 19.44 -20.09
N HIS A 36 -8.33 20.17 -19.70
CA HIS A 36 -9.27 20.80 -20.64
C HIS A 36 -8.59 21.77 -21.61
N ASP A 37 -7.55 22.48 -21.17
CA ASP A 37 -6.73 23.39 -21.99
C ASP A 37 -5.60 22.69 -22.75
N GLY A 38 -5.50 21.37 -22.66
CA GLY A 38 -4.52 20.56 -23.40
C GLY A 38 -3.18 20.35 -22.69
N GLU A 39 -3.01 20.89 -21.49
CA GLU A 39 -1.82 20.68 -20.67
C GLU A 39 -1.69 19.24 -20.17
N GLN A 40 -0.45 18.78 -20.04
CA GLN A 40 -0.14 17.44 -19.55
C GLN A 40 0.12 17.47 -18.05
N ILE A 41 -0.71 16.77 -17.28
CA ILE A 41 -0.60 16.68 -15.82
C ILE A 41 -0.13 15.27 -15.45
N ALA A 42 1.08 15.19 -14.88
CA ALA A 42 1.59 13.94 -14.33
C ALA A 42 0.87 13.58 -13.02
N PHE A 43 0.50 12.31 -12.87
CA PHE A 43 -0.14 11.80 -11.67
C PHE A 43 0.38 10.40 -11.28
N GLY A 44 0.18 10.05 -10.01
CA GLY A 44 0.36 8.69 -9.48
C GLY A 44 -0.94 8.18 -8.88
N LYS A 45 -1.27 6.91 -9.12
CA LYS A 45 -2.45 6.22 -8.57
C LYS A 45 -2.05 5.01 -7.75
N SER A 46 -2.69 4.85 -6.60
CA SER A 46 -2.55 3.72 -5.67
C SER A 46 -3.95 3.29 -5.20
N GLY A 47 -4.14 2.00 -4.90
CA GLY A 47 -5.43 1.45 -4.43
C GLY A 47 -6.46 1.19 -5.53
N SER A 48 -7.59 0.58 -5.13
CA SER A 48 -8.69 0.19 -6.03
C SER A 48 -10.09 0.38 -5.44
N GLY A 49 -10.23 1.11 -4.33
CA GLY A 49 -11.54 1.40 -3.71
C GLY A 49 -12.42 2.36 -4.52
N ASP A 50 -13.69 2.44 -4.14
CA ASP A 50 -14.71 3.24 -4.83
C ASP A 50 -14.60 4.76 -4.55
N THR A 51 -14.02 5.13 -3.42
CA THR A 51 -13.80 6.54 -3.04
C THR A 51 -12.34 6.92 -3.26
N ALA A 52 -12.10 8.01 -4.00
CA ALA A 52 -10.76 8.52 -4.25
C ALA A 52 -10.37 9.61 -3.23
N LEU A 53 -9.16 9.52 -2.69
CA LEU A 53 -8.48 10.61 -2.00
C LEU A 53 -7.45 11.24 -2.95
N ILE A 54 -7.51 12.55 -3.13
CA ILE A 54 -6.63 13.29 -4.05
C ILE A 54 -5.63 14.11 -3.24
N PHE A 55 -4.34 13.90 -3.48
CA PHE A 55 -3.25 14.71 -2.93
C PHE A 55 -2.80 15.75 -3.95
N ILE A 56 -2.77 17.01 -3.57
CA ILE A 56 -2.34 18.13 -4.40
C ILE A 56 -1.11 18.76 -3.73
N HIS A 57 -0.01 18.89 -4.47
CA HIS A 57 1.18 19.58 -3.98
C HIS A 57 1.12 21.09 -4.26
N GLY A 58 1.94 21.85 -3.55
CA GLY A 58 2.10 23.28 -3.80
C GLY A 58 3.04 23.60 -4.97
N TRP A 59 3.37 24.87 -5.10
CA TRP A 59 4.31 25.39 -6.10
C TRP A 59 5.71 24.79 -5.95
N SER A 60 6.38 24.55 -7.08
CA SER A 60 7.77 24.04 -7.15
C SER A 60 8.00 22.66 -6.49
N LEU A 61 6.93 21.87 -6.32
CA LEU A 61 6.95 20.52 -5.75
C LEU A 61 6.34 19.51 -6.73
N ASP A 62 6.42 18.23 -6.38
CA ASP A 62 5.79 17.14 -7.13
C ASP A 62 5.18 16.07 -6.19
N SER A 63 4.67 14.97 -6.76
CA SER A 63 3.99 13.90 -6.03
C SER A 63 4.83 13.22 -4.94
N ARG A 64 6.16 13.34 -4.96
CA ARG A 64 7.05 12.72 -3.97
C ARG A 64 6.85 13.29 -2.57
N LEU A 65 6.32 14.52 -2.45
CA LEU A 65 5.96 15.12 -1.15
C LEU A 65 5.04 14.19 -0.33
N TRP A 66 4.19 13.42 -0.99
CA TRP A 66 3.16 12.60 -0.36
C TRP A 66 3.53 11.11 -0.25
N GLN A 67 4.75 10.72 -0.60
CA GLN A 67 5.13 9.30 -0.69
C GLN A 67 4.88 8.53 0.62
N ASN A 68 5.14 9.17 1.77
CA ASN A 68 4.95 8.55 3.08
C ASN A 68 3.47 8.45 3.49
N GLN A 69 2.65 9.42 3.09
CA GLN A 69 1.21 9.42 3.33
C GLN A 69 0.52 8.38 2.45
N VAL A 70 0.92 8.29 1.19
CA VAL A 70 0.40 7.29 0.24
C VAL A 70 0.78 5.87 0.67
N SER A 71 1.98 5.64 1.20
CA SER A 71 2.38 4.32 1.69
C SER A 71 1.71 3.94 3.02
N GLY A 72 1.42 4.93 3.87
CA GLY A 72 0.71 4.71 5.15
C GLY A 72 -0.79 4.51 5.00
N LEU A 73 -1.40 4.95 3.90
CA LEU A 73 -2.81 4.77 3.63
C LEU A 73 -3.08 3.34 3.12
N ARG A 74 -3.75 2.53 3.95
CA ARG A 74 -4.37 1.27 3.51
C ARG A 74 -5.65 1.59 2.74
N ILE A 75 -5.56 1.63 1.41
CA ILE A 75 -6.69 1.81 0.46
C ILE A 75 -6.65 0.74 -0.62
#